data_AF-A0A419DD58-F1
#
_entry.id   AF-A0A419DD58-F1
#
_cell.length_a   1.000
_cell.length_b   1.000
_cell.length_c   1.000
_cell.angle_alpha   90.00
_cell.angle_beta   90.00
_cell.angle_gamma   90.00
#
_symmetry.space_group_name_H-M   'P 1'
#
loop_
_entity.id
_entity.type
_entity.pdbx_description
1 polymer ?
#
loop_
_entity_poly.entity_id
_entity_poly.type
_entity_poly.pdbx_seq_one_letter_code
_entity_poly.pdbx_strand_id
1 'polypeptide(L)'
;MEDLATLEKKTIDAFMAGDYQKSRDMCYKLIKLAPHDPRYFIHLAECHQKLGELGLAEKCRTMAQAMSSVEALGMTQTAPLPLVGAEAAPPTAASYSGGGAGTGQWAPQPQPARRNSAWIVLSSILAVALIMLGVFYAQGVGKLNDANAHIYNLETQLAEEKATVASLEVQLSAEKATVASLQTQLTAEKANVADLKTRLTASEGKVTSLTADLAAANSKVASTQASLAKAYADLAVSASSLKQVQDPRHFNTLAELQTWLAKDDTNTNPAYTASSSYAKAFILQVKALRDGYLLPACLDWDATYIYSWNAAVVGGVAVSVNASTDVITTGPTFGSPPPSHPLPMP
;
A
#
# COMPACT_ATOMS: atom_id res chain seq x y z
N MET A 1 0.92 37.73 5.84
CA MET A 1 0.46 36.34 6.03
C MET A 1 0.11 35.81 4.65
N GLU A 2 0.58 34.62 4.30
CA GLU A 2 0.19 33.95 3.06
C GLU A 2 -1.28 33.52 3.19
N ASP A 3 -2.11 33.89 2.22
CA ASP A 3 -3.54 33.57 2.24
C ASP A 3 -3.77 32.07 1.99
N LEU A 4 -4.82 31.50 2.60
CA LEU A 4 -5.11 30.07 2.60
C LEU A 4 -5.23 29.53 1.16
N ALA A 5 -5.93 30.27 0.29
CA ALA A 5 -6.11 29.91 -1.12
C ALA A 5 -4.78 29.91 -1.91
N THR A 6 -3.84 30.78 -1.53
CA THR A 6 -2.51 30.81 -2.15
C THR A 6 -1.68 29.59 -1.75
N LEU A 7 -1.81 29.15 -0.50
CA LEU A 7 -1.13 27.97 0.02
C LEU A 7 -1.73 26.67 -0.56
N GLU A 8 -3.05 26.58 -0.70
CA GLU A 8 -3.73 25.47 -1.38
C GLU A 8 -3.23 25.29 -2.81
N LYS A 9 -3.21 26.40 -3.58
CA LYS A 9 -2.74 26.38 -4.97
C LYS A 9 -1.29 25.90 -5.07
N LYS A 10 -0.38 26.42 -4.24
CA LYS A 10 1.03 26.00 -4.22
C LYS A 10 1.22 24.54 -3.85
N THR A 11 0.36 24.01 -2.97
CA THR A 11 0.37 22.60 -2.57
C THR A 11 0.04 21.71 -3.77
N ILE A 12 -1.03 22.04 -4.50
CA ILE A 12 -1.45 21.31 -5.70
C ILE A 12 -0.38 21.42 -6.80
N ASP A 13 0.16 22.61 -7.03
CA ASP A 13 1.21 22.83 -8.05
C ASP A 13 2.47 21.98 -7.75
N ALA A 14 2.88 21.88 -6.48
CA ALA A 14 4.01 21.05 -6.06
C ALA A 14 3.71 19.54 -6.26
N PHE A 15 2.49 19.11 -5.96
CA PHE A 15 2.04 17.74 -6.19
C PHE A 15 2.07 17.38 -7.68
N MET A 16 1.53 18.25 -8.53
CA MET A 16 1.50 18.06 -9.99
C MET A 16 2.89 18.10 -10.63
N ALA A 17 3.83 18.83 -10.03
CA ALA A 17 5.24 18.84 -10.42
C ALA A 17 6.03 17.59 -9.97
N GLY A 18 5.41 16.69 -9.20
CA GLY A 18 6.05 15.48 -8.67
C GLY A 18 6.94 15.70 -7.44
N ASP A 19 6.93 16.90 -6.85
CA ASP A 19 7.66 17.22 -5.63
C ASP A 19 6.80 16.91 -4.40
N TYR A 20 6.65 15.62 -4.12
CA TYR A 20 5.75 15.12 -3.08
C TYR A 20 6.21 15.49 -1.65
N GLN A 21 7.51 15.70 -1.42
CA GLN A 21 8.01 16.15 -0.11
C GLN A 21 7.57 17.60 0.16
N LYS A 22 7.74 18.48 -0.82
CA LYS A 22 7.30 19.87 -0.71
C LYS A 22 5.78 19.99 -0.59
N SER A 23 5.03 19.19 -1.35
CA SER A 23 3.57 19.11 -1.23
C SER A 23 3.14 18.67 0.18
N ARG A 24 3.78 17.63 0.72
CA ARG A 24 3.51 17.14 2.10
C ARG A 24 3.75 18.22 3.16
N ASP A 25 4.87 18.93 3.07
CA ASP A 25 5.22 19.98 4.04
C ASP A 25 4.23 21.15 3.98
N MET A 26 3.68 21.45 2.80
CA MET A 26 2.62 22.44 2.65
C MET A 26 1.26 21.93 3.18
N CYS A 27 0.93 20.65 2.99
CA CYS A 27 -0.25 20.03 3.62
C CYS A 27 -0.22 20.14 5.14
N TYR A 28 0.94 19.95 5.80
CA TYR A 28 1.05 20.16 7.25
C TYR A 28 0.76 21.61 7.67
N LYS A 29 1.16 22.59 6.84
CA LYS A 29 0.83 24.01 7.09
C LYS A 29 -0.66 24.27 6.93
N LEU A 30 -1.30 23.70 5.90
CA LEU A 30 -2.75 23.80 5.68
C LEU A 30 -3.54 23.19 6.84
N ILE A 31 -3.15 22.01 7.31
CA ILE A 31 -3.78 21.34 8.47
C ILE A 31 -3.62 22.18 9.74
N LYS A 32 -2.48 22.85 9.93
CA LYS A 32 -2.28 23.74 11.08
C LYS A 32 -3.17 24.99 11.02
N LEU A 33 -3.46 25.50 9.83
CA LEU A 33 -4.28 26.70 9.62
C LEU A 33 -5.79 26.39 9.63
N ALA A 34 -6.17 25.21 9.14
CA ALA A 34 -7.56 24.77 9.02
C ALA A 34 -7.66 23.28 9.34
N PRO A 35 -7.61 22.89 10.63
CA PRO A 35 -7.55 21.49 11.07
C PRO A 35 -8.86 20.73 10.89
N HIS A 36 -9.95 21.42 10.56
CA HIS A 36 -11.29 20.85 10.43
C HIS A 36 -11.63 20.42 9.00
N ASP A 37 -10.81 20.75 8.00
CA ASP A 37 -11.08 20.41 6.61
C ASP A 37 -10.50 19.03 6.26
N PRO A 38 -11.34 18.04 5.92
CA PRO A 38 -10.88 16.69 5.61
C PRO A 38 -10.07 16.62 4.31
N ARG A 39 -10.20 17.60 3.39
CA ARG A 39 -9.52 17.59 2.09
C ARG A 39 -8.00 17.61 2.22
N TYR A 40 -7.47 18.32 3.21
CA TYR A 40 -6.01 18.40 3.43
C TYR A 40 -5.43 17.07 3.92
N PHE A 41 -6.18 16.31 4.72
CA PHE A 41 -5.76 14.98 5.17
C PHE A 41 -5.81 13.94 4.03
N ILE A 42 -6.76 14.08 3.11
CA ILE A 42 -6.83 13.25 1.90
C ILE A 42 -5.61 13.51 1.01
N HIS A 43 -5.29 14.78 0.73
CA HIS A 43 -4.11 15.12 -0.06
C HIS A 43 -2.79 14.75 0.62
N LEU A 44 -2.71 14.88 1.95
CA LEU A 44 -1.56 14.42 2.73
C LEU A 44 -1.37 12.90 2.62
N ALA A 45 -2.47 12.13 2.65
CA ALA A 45 -2.42 10.68 2.47
C ALA A 45 -1.87 10.27 1.08
N GLU A 46 -2.26 10.98 0.03
CA GLU A 46 -1.75 10.76 -1.33
C GLU A 46 -0.25 11.07 -1.43
N CYS A 47 0.21 12.15 -0.78
CA CYS A 47 1.63 12.47 -0.70
C CYS A 47 2.43 11.35 -0.02
N HIS A 48 1.96 10.85 1.14
CA HIS A 48 2.58 9.73 1.84
C HIS A 48 2.59 8.44 1.01
N GLN A 49 1.53 8.17 0.25
CA GLN A 49 1.47 7.02 -0.65
C GLN A 49 2.51 7.12 -1.77
N LYS A 50 2.68 8.31 -2.38
CA LYS A 50 3.68 8.54 -3.43
C LYS A 50 5.13 8.47 -2.92
N LEU A 51 5.34 8.77 -1.64
CA LEU A 51 6.63 8.65 -0.95
C LEU A 51 6.92 7.23 -0.40
N GLY A 52 5.97 6.29 -0.51
CA GLY A 52 6.13 4.91 0.00
C GLY A 52 5.85 4.75 1.50
N GLU A 53 5.33 5.79 2.17
CA GLU A 53 5.03 5.82 3.61
C GLU A 53 3.61 5.30 3.89
N LEU A 54 3.32 4.05 3.51
CA LEU A 54 1.96 3.47 3.47
C LEU A 54 1.21 3.52 4.82
N GLY A 55 1.89 3.29 5.95
CA GLY A 55 1.25 3.34 7.28
C GLY A 55 0.85 4.75 7.73
N LEU A 56 1.52 5.79 7.23
CA LEU A 56 1.15 7.19 7.46
C LEU A 56 0.00 7.61 6.55
N ALA A 57 -0.01 7.12 5.31
CA ALA A 57 -1.11 7.33 4.37
C ALA A 57 -2.43 6.77 4.92
N GLU A 58 -2.41 5.57 5.48
CA GLU A 58 -3.60 4.93 6.05
C GLU A 58 -4.15 5.72 7.25
N LYS A 59 -3.27 6.14 8.18
CA LYS A 59 -3.65 7.01 9.30
C LYS A 59 -4.33 8.30 8.85
N CYS A 60 -3.79 8.95 7.81
CA CYS A 60 -4.37 10.19 7.28
C CYS A 60 -5.77 9.95 6.67
N ARG A 61 -5.99 8.82 5.98
CA ARG A 61 -7.32 8.46 5.45
C ARG A 61 -8.33 8.17 6.55
N THR A 62 -7.94 7.43 7.58
CA THR A 62 -8.81 7.16 8.73
C THR A 62 -9.22 8.46 9.43
N MET A 63 -8.28 9.40 9.57
CA MET A 63 -8.55 10.70 10.18
C MET A 63 -9.51 11.55 9.33
N ALA A 64 -9.32 11.57 8.00
CA ALA A 64 -10.25 12.23 7.09
C ALA A 64 -11.67 11.62 7.13
N GLN A 65 -11.78 10.29 7.19
CA GLN A 65 -13.06 9.57 7.31
C GLN A 65 -13.77 9.84 8.64
N ALA A 66 -13.01 9.93 9.75
CA ALA A 66 -13.56 10.30 11.04
C ALA A 66 -14.12 11.72 11.01
N MET A 67 -13.41 12.67 10.38
CA MET A 67 -13.84 14.07 10.26
C MET A 67 -15.09 14.23 9.39
N SER A 68 -15.17 13.55 8.25
CA SER A 68 -16.37 13.56 7.40
C SER A 68 -17.59 12.94 8.08
N SER A 69 -17.37 11.95 8.97
CA SER A 69 -18.43 11.32 9.76
C SER A 69 -18.93 12.23 10.88
N VAL A 70 -18.08 13.09 11.43
CA VAL A 70 -18.44 14.10 12.43
C VAL A 70 -19.24 15.25 11.81
N GLU A 71 -18.90 15.69 10.58
CA GLU A 71 -19.72 16.67 9.84
C GLU A 71 -21.13 16.13 9.55
N ALA A 72 -21.28 14.83 9.30
CA ALA A 72 -22.59 14.19 9.13
C ALA A 72 -23.43 14.15 10.42
N LEU A 73 -22.79 14.05 11.59
CA LEU A 73 -23.45 14.08 12.92
C LEU A 73 -23.73 15.50 13.42
N GLY A 74 -22.98 16.50 12.95
CA GLY A 74 -23.15 17.92 13.28
C GLY A 74 -24.40 18.58 12.67
N MET A 75 -25.06 17.94 11.68
CA MET A 75 -26.30 18.45 11.10
C MET A 75 -27.58 18.00 11.81
N THR A 76 -27.51 17.14 12.84
CA THR A 76 -28.70 16.62 13.55
C THR A 76 -28.95 17.19 14.94
N GLN A 77 -28.19 18.20 15.39
CA GLN A 77 -28.36 18.78 16.72
C GLN A 77 -28.80 20.25 16.67
N THR A 78 -30.08 20.45 16.34
CA THR A 78 -30.84 21.63 16.79
C THR A 78 -32.01 21.14 17.62
N ALA A 79 -31.81 21.07 18.94
CA ALA A 79 -32.91 21.06 19.88
C ALA A 79 -33.57 22.45 19.91
N PRO A 80 -34.83 22.52 20.35
CA PRO A 80 -35.09 23.44 21.45
C PRO A 80 -35.95 22.80 22.56
N LEU A 81 -35.49 22.96 23.80
CA LEU A 81 -36.30 23.03 25.03
C LEU A 81 -36.61 24.52 25.30
N PRO A 82 -37.39 24.89 26.33
CA PRO A 82 -38.72 24.43 26.78
C PRO A 82 -39.70 25.64 26.88
N LEU A 83 -40.99 25.43 27.16
CA LEU A 83 -41.91 26.51 27.57
C LEU A 83 -42.74 26.13 28.80
N VAL A 84 -42.65 27.03 29.77
CA VAL A 84 -43.26 27.05 31.11
C VAL A 84 -44.61 27.78 31.07
N GLY A 85 -45.52 27.39 31.96
CA GLY A 85 -46.76 28.10 32.35
C GLY A 85 -48.02 27.29 32.01
N ALA A 86 -49.05 27.11 32.85
CA ALA A 86 -49.47 27.69 34.14
C ALA A 86 -50.50 26.67 34.74
N GLU A 87 -50.42 26.30 36.02
CA GLU A 87 -51.11 26.91 37.19
C GLU A 87 -52.54 26.41 37.48
N ALA A 88 -52.71 25.95 38.72
CA ALA A 88 -53.89 25.86 39.61
C ALA A 88 -55.06 24.88 39.33
N ALA A 89 -55.25 23.88 40.21
CA ALA A 89 -56.18 23.97 41.37
C ALA A 89 -56.37 22.61 42.11
N PRO A 90 -56.23 22.55 43.45
CA PRO A 90 -56.72 21.48 44.32
C PRO A 90 -58.09 21.85 44.97
N PRO A 91 -58.80 20.90 45.62
CA PRO A 91 -60.18 21.11 46.06
C PRO A 91 -60.30 22.12 47.21
N THR A 92 -61.26 23.03 47.07
CA THR A 92 -61.62 24.05 48.06
C THR A 92 -62.15 23.42 49.35
N ALA A 93 -61.43 23.65 50.45
CA ALA A 93 -61.99 23.70 51.78
C ALA A 93 -62.85 24.98 51.91
N ALA A 94 -64.08 24.84 52.41
CA ALA A 94 -64.87 25.95 52.91
C ALA A 94 -64.84 25.95 54.44
N SER A 95 -64.35 27.05 54.99
CA SER A 95 -64.29 27.41 56.40
C SER A 95 -65.61 28.05 56.88
N TYR A 96 -65.92 27.80 58.15
CA TYR A 96 -66.47 28.72 59.16
C TYR A 96 -67.19 30.01 58.70
N SER A 97 -68.46 30.18 59.11
CA SER A 97 -68.94 31.32 59.94
C SER A 97 -70.46 31.40 60.06
N GLY A 98 -70.93 31.86 61.24
CA GLY A 98 -72.22 32.56 61.47
C GLY A 98 -73.46 31.66 61.48
N GLY A 99 -74.16 31.47 62.59
CA GLY A 99 -74.69 32.52 63.46
C GLY A 99 -76.16 32.75 63.10
N GLY A 100 -77.07 32.08 63.79
CA GLY A 100 -78.52 32.19 63.56
C GLY A 100 -79.29 31.59 64.72
N ALA A 101 -79.39 32.36 65.79
CA ALA A 101 -80.11 32.04 67.01
C ALA A 101 -81.61 31.80 66.74
N GLY A 102 -82.08 30.59 67.04
CA GLY A 102 -83.50 30.28 67.21
C GLY A 102 -83.81 30.25 68.71
N THR A 103 -84.13 31.41 69.27
CA THR A 103 -84.69 31.54 70.62
C THR A 103 -86.19 31.23 70.60
N GLY A 104 -86.60 30.25 71.38
CA GLY A 104 -87.99 30.06 71.78
C GLY A 104 -88.21 28.63 72.25
N GLN A 105 -88.80 28.33 73.40
CA GLN A 105 -89.30 29.15 74.49
C GLN A 105 -89.48 28.12 75.61
N TRP A 106 -88.79 28.30 76.73
CA TRP A 106 -88.86 27.38 77.87
C TRP A 106 -90.19 27.56 78.61
N ALA A 107 -90.87 26.45 78.84
CA ALA A 107 -91.93 26.29 79.83
C ALA A 107 -91.58 25.05 80.68
N PRO A 108 -91.97 25.03 81.97
CA PRO A 108 -91.04 24.76 83.07
C PRO A 108 -90.86 23.28 83.42
N GLN A 109 -89.66 22.96 83.90
CA GLN A 109 -89.37 21.70 84.59
C GLN A 109 -90.22 21.54 85.85
N PRO A 110 -90.81 20.35 86.08
CA PRO A 110 -91.14 19.91 87.42
C PRO A 110 -89.86 19.51 88.16
N GLN A 111 -89.73 20.05 89.37
CA GLN A 111 -88.68 19.83 90.36
C GLN A 111 -88.47 18.35 90.71
N PRO A 112 -87.28 18.01 91.25
CA PRO A 112 -86.79 16.64 91.34
C PRO A 112 -87.69 15.81 92.26
N ALA A 113 -88.32 14.79 91.68
CA ALA A 113 -88.76 13.66 92.47
C ALA A 113 -87.51 13.08 93.14
N ARG A 114 -87.56 12.93 94.46
CA ARG A 114 -86.53 12.36 95.34
C ARG A 114 -86.17 10.96 94.83
N ARG A 115 -85.32 10.89 93.81
CA ARG A 115 -84.85 9.66 93.20
C ARG A 115 -83.67 9.23 94.04
N ASN A 116 -83.89 8.17 94.81
CA ASN A 116 -82.91 7.50 95.67
C ASN A 116 -81.49 7.68 95.10
N SER A 117 -80.58 8.29 95.86
CA SER A 117 -79.21 8.64 95.46
C SER A 117 -78.45 7.50 94.75
N ALA A 118 -78.83 6.25 95.03
CA ALA A 118 -78.39 5.05 94.32
C ALA A 118 -78.63 5.07 92.79
N TRP A 119 -79.74 5.62 92.30
CA TRP A 119 -80.07 5.66 90.86
C TRP A 119 -79.22 6.65 90.07
N ILE A 120 -78.80 7.77 90.67
CA ILE A 120 -77.90 8.75 90.05
C ILE A 120 -76.49 8.15 89.95
N VAL A 121 -76.04 7.45 91.00
CA VAL A 121 -74.75 6.75 91.03
C VAL A 121 -74.73 5.61 89.98
N LEU A 122 -75.76 4.78 89.90
CA LEU A 122 -75.90 3.74 88.87
C LEU A 122 -75.90 4.31 87.44
N SER A 123 -76.60 5.43 87.23
CA SER A 123 -76.60 6.13 85.93
C SER A 123 -75.23 6.67 85.56
N SER A 124 -74.47 7.20 86.52
CA SER A 124 -73.11 7.70 86.28
C SER A 124 -72.11 6.59 85.99
N ILE A 125 -72.21 5.44 86.69
CA ILE A 125 -71.35 4.28 86.45
C ILE A 125 -71.62 3.68 85.06
N LEU A 126 -72.89 3.57 84.66
CA LEU A 126 -73.26 3.13 83.32
C LEU A 126 -72.75 4.08 82.23
N ALA A 127 -72.83 5.40 82.46
CA ALA A 127 -72.30 6.40 81.55
C ALA A 127 -70.77 6.27 81.37
N VAL A 128 -70.02 6.11 82.47
CA VAL A 128 -68.56 5.91 82.41
C VAL A 128 -68.20 4.60 81.70
N ALA A 129 -68.95 3.52 81.95
CA ALA A 129 -68.74 2.24 81.26
C ALA A 129 -68.96 2.35 79.74
N LEU A 130 -69.99 3.07 79.29
CA LEU A 130 -70.25 3.33 77.87
C LEU A 130 -69.18 4.21 77.23
N ILE A 131 -68.68 5.23 77.94
CA ILE A 131 -67.58 6.07 77.45
C ILE A 131 -66.30 5.24 77.32
N MET A 132 -65.97 4.40 78.31
CA MET A 132 -64.81 3.50 78.26
C MET A 132 -64.90 2.50 77.10
N LEU A 133 -66.09 1.93 76.87
CA LEU A 133 -66.35 1.05 75.72
C LEU A 133 -66.19 1.80 74.39
N GLY A 134 -66.70 3.04 74.32
CA GLY A 134 -66.56 3.91 73.14
C GLY A 134 -65.11 4.29 72.85
N VAL A 135 -64.31 4.61 73.87
CA VAL A 135 -62.87 4.90 73.74
C VAL A 135 -62.12 3.63 73.33
N PHE A 136 -62.43 2.47 73.92
CA PHE A 136 -61.80 1.20 73.53
C PHE A 136 -62.14 0.82 72.09
N TYR A 137 -63.40 1.01 71.67
CA TYR A 137 -63.82 0.81 70.28
C TYR A 137 -63.10 1.79 69.34
N ALA A 138 -63.03 3.08 69.69
CA ALA A 138 -62.31 4.09 68.89
C ALA A 138 -60.81 3.78 68.77
N GLN A 139 -60.17 3.29 69.83
CA GLN A 139 -58.78 2.83 69.79
C GLN A 139 -58.61 1.57 68.93
N GLY A 140 -59.56 0.63 68.99
CA GLY A 140 -59.59 -0.55 68.14
C GLY A 140 -59.74 -0.21 66.65
N VAL A 141 -60.66 0.71 66.33
CA VAL A 141 -60.86 1.24 64.97
C VAL A 141 -59.63 2.03 64.50
N GLY A 142 -58.99 2.81 65.37
CA GLY A 142 -57.76 3.52 65.06
C GLY A 142 -56.63 2.58 64.63
N LYS A 143 -56.36 1.53 65.42
CA LYS A 143 -55.36 0.50 65.08
C LYS A 143 -55.70 -0.24 63.78
N LEU A 144 -56.98 -0.50 63.52
CA LEU A 144 -57.43 -1.15 62.29
C LEU A 144 -57.19 -0.23 61.07
N ASN A 145 -57.47 1.07 61.20
CA ASN A 145 -57.20 2.06 60.17
C ASN A 145 -55.70 2.20 59.89
N ASP A 146 -54.86 2.23 60.92
CA ASP A 146 -53.40 2.28 60.76
C ASP A 146 -52.88 1.02 60.05
N ALA A 147 -53.40 -0.16 60.43
CA ALA A 147 -53.06 -1.42 59.77
C ALA A 147 -53.50 -1.43 58.29
N ASN A 148 -54.71 -0.95 57.98
CA ASN A 148 -55.19 -0.82 56.61
C ASN A 148 -54.34 0.16 55.79
N ALA A 149 -53.96 1.31 56.37
CA ALA A 149 -53.08 2.27 55.70
C ALA A 149 -51.69 1.66 55.43
N HIS A 150 -51.17 0.86 56.36
CA HIS A 150 -49.90 0.17 56.19
C HIS A 150 -49.98 -0.92 55.10
N ILE A 151 -51.06 -1.71 55.07
CA ILE A 151 -51.31 -2.70 54.01
C ILE A 151 -51.36 -2.01 52.65
N TYR A 152 -52.11 -0.91 52.52
CA TYR A 152 -52.21 -0.17 51.27
C TYR A 152 -50.85 0.37 50.79
N ASN A 153 -50.02 0.86 51.71
CA ASN A 153 -48.65 1.30 51.38
C ASN A 153 -47.79 0.13 50.89
N LEU A 154 -47.83 -1.02 51.58
CA LEU A 154 -47.12 -2.24 51.17
C LEU A 154 -47.58 -2.74 49.80
N GLU A 155 -48.89 -2.71 49.51
CA GLU A 155 -49.44 -3.06 48.20
C GLU A 155 -48.91 -2.13 47.10
N THR A 156 -48.81 -0.84 47.39
CA THR A 156 -48.25 0.16 46.46
C THR A 156 -46.76 -0.11 46.20
N GLN A 157 -45.96 -0.32 47.25
CA GLN A 157 -44.54 -0.66 47.11
C GLN A 157 -44.33 -1.96 46.34
N LEU A 158 -45.16 -2.98 46.60
CA LEU A 158 -45.10 -4.25 45.87
C LEU A 158 -45.41 -4.07 44.38
N ALA A 159 -46.35 -3.19 44.03
CA ALA A 159 -46.65 -2.87 42.64
C ALA A 159 -45.47 -2.16 41.95
N GLU A 160 -44.82 -1.22 42.64
CA GLU A 160 -43.63 -0.52 42.14
C GLU A 160 -42.43 -1.46 41.96
N GLU A 161 -42.17 -2.36 42.91
CA GLU A 161 -41.12 -3.38 42.76
C GLU A 161 -41.41 -4.32 41.59
N LYS A 162 -42.66 -4.78 41.43
CA LYS A 162 -43.04 -5.63 40.29
C LYS A 162 -42.80 -4.93 38.94
N ALA A 163 -43.13 -3.64 38.85
CA ALA A 163 -42.85 -2.86 37.65
C ALA A 163 -41.35 -2.72 37.39
N THR A 164 -40.56 -2.53 38.45
CA THR A 164 -39.09 -2.45 38.37
C THR A 164 -38.48 -3.76 37.90
N VAL A 165 -38.92 -4.90 38.47
CA VAL A 165 -38.46 -6.23 38.06
C VAL A 165 -38.80 -6.49 36.58
N ALA A 166 -40.02 -6.19 36.15
CA ALA A 166 -40.41 -6.35 34.74
C ALA A 166 -39.53 -5.50 33.80
N SER A 167 -39.20 -4.26 34.19
CA SER A 167 -38.28 -3.40 33.43
C SER A 167 -36.87 -4.01 33.35
N LEU A 168 -36.35 -4.53 34.48
CA LEU A 168 -35.02 -5.16 34.52
C LEU A 168 -34.97 -6.44 33.68
N GLU A 169 -36.04 -7.23 33.64
CA GLU A 169 -36.13 -8.42 32.78
C GLU A 169 -36.06 -8.06 31.29
N VAL A 170 -36.73 -6.98 30.88
CA VAL A 170 -36.64 -6.46 29.50
C VAL A 170 -35.22 -5.99 29.18
N GLN A 171 -34.59 -5.22 30.07
CA GLN A 171 -33.20 -4.76 29.88
C GLN A 171 -32.23 -5.94 29.81
N LEU A 172 -32.36 -6.94 30.68
CA LEU A 172 -31.52 -8.13 30.69
C LEU A 172 -31.67 -8.93 29.38
N SER A 173 -32.88 -9.02 28.84
CA SER A 173 -33.13 -9.69 27.56
C SER A 173 -32.47 -8.95 26.39
N ALA A 174 -32.58 -7.61 26.36
CA ALA A 174 -31.91 -6.77 25.37
C ALA A 174 -30.37 -6.91 25.45
N GLU A 175 -29.81 -6.90 26.66
CA GLU A 175 -28.36 -7.05 26.85
C GLU A 175 -27.86 -8.42 26.40
N LYS A 176 -28.62 -9.49 26.68
CA LYS A 176 -28.31 -10.84 26.18
C LYS A 176 -28.30 -10.89 24.65
N ALA A 177 -29.23 -10.22 23.98
CA ALA A 177 -29.26 -10.14 22.54
C ALA A 177 -28.04 -9.39 21.98
N THR A 178 -27.66 -8.27 22.61
CA THR A 178 -26.45 -7.52 22.28
C THR A 178 -25.19 -8.37 22.41
N VAL A 179 -25.04 -9.09 23.54
CA VAL A 179 -23.89 -9.99 23.77
C VAL A 179 -23.83 -11.09 22.71
N ALA A 180 -24.96 -11.71 22.35
CA ALA A 180 -25.00 -12.73 21.31
C ALA A 180 -24.55 -12.16 19.94
N SER A 181 -25.02 -10.97 19.58
CA SER A 181 -24.60 -10.28 18.36
C SER A 181 -23.09 -9.99 18.34
N LEU A 182 -22.54 -9.48 19.46
CA LEU A 182 -21.11 -9.21 19.59
C LEU A 182 -20.27 -10.48 19.49
N GLN A 183 -20.75 -11.60 20.04
CA GLN A 183 -20.08 -12.90 19.90
C GLN A 183 -20.02 -13.39 18.45
N THR A 184 -21.10 -13.20 17.68
CA THR A 184 -21.11 -13.50 16.24
C THR A 184 -20.12 -12.62 15.48
N GLN A 185 -20.11 -11.30 15.74
CA GLN A 185 -19.18 -10.38 15.11
C GLN A 185 -17.72 -10.72 15.44
N LEU A 186 -17.41 -11.01 16.70
CA LEU A 186 -16.08 -11.42 17.13
C LEU A 186 -15.61 -12.70 16.43
N THR A 187 -16.52 -13.66 16.19
CA THR A 187 -16.20 -14.90 15.49
C THR A 187 -15.89 -14.63 14.01
N ALA A 188 -16.68 -13.79 13.36
CA ALA A 188 -16.43 -13.37 11.98
C ALA A 188 -15.09 -12.63 11.85
N GLU A 189 -14.78 -11.73 12.78
CA GLU A 189 -13.55 -10.95 12.74
C GLU A 189 -12.31 -11.83 12.98
N LYS A 190 -12.40 -12.82 13.87
CA LYS A 190 -11.34 -13.84 14.03
C LYS A 190 -11.08 -14.62 12.74
N ALA A 191 -12.13 -14.95 12.00
CA ALA A 191 -11.99 -15.62 10.71
C ALA A 191 -11.33 -14.70 9.67
N ASN A 192 -11.73 -13.42 9.60
CA ASN A 192 -11.09 -12.43 8.72
C ASN A 192 -9.60 -12.26 9.02
N VAL A 193 -9.22 -12.15 10.29
CA VAL A 193 -7.81 -12.06 10.70
C VAL A 193 -7.02 -13.30 10.27
N ALA A 194 -7.60 -14.50 10.38
CA ALA A 194 -6.96 -15.73 9.94
C ALA A 194 -6.74 -15.78 8.41
N ASP A 195 -7.74 -15.34 7.63
CA ASP A 195 -7.63 -15.21 6.17
C ASP A 195 -6.53 -14.21 5.77
N LEU A 196 -6.55 -13.01 6.39
CA LEU A 196 -5.54 -11.98 6.15
C LEU A 196 -4.13 -12.47 6.46
N LYS A 197 -3.95 -13.22 7.55
CA LYS A 197 -2.65 -13.82 7.91
C LYS A 197 -2.18 -14.81 6.85
N THR A 198 -3.08 -15.63 6.31
CA THR A 198 -2.78 -16.59 5.24
C THR A 198 -2.34 -15.87 3.96
N ARG A 199 -3.07 -14.81 3.58
CA ARG A 199 -2.76 -13.98 2.41
C ARG A 199 -1.44 -13.22 2.57
N LEU A 200 -1.14 -12.74 3.77
CA LEU A 200 0.13 -12.09 4.08
C LEU A 200 1.30 -13.05 3.88
N THR A 201 1.24 -14.25 4.46
CA THR A 201 2.29 -15.27 4.29
C THR A 201 2.48 -15.67 2.81
N ALA A 202 1.38 -15.79 2.04
CA ALA A 202 1.48 -16.03 0.60
C ALA A 202 2.17 -14.88 -0.15
N SER A 203 1.86 -13.63 0.23
CA SER A 203 2.50 -12.44 -0.34
C SER A 203 4.00 -12.37 0.00
N GLU A 204 4.39 -12.68 1.22
CA GLU A 204 5.80 -12.76 1.65
C GLU A 204 6.57 -13.82 0.85
N GLY A 205 5.95 -14.99 0.61
CA GLY A 205 6.50 -16.02 -0.25
C GLY A 205 6.72 -15.54 -1.69
N LYS A 206 5.75 -14.81 -2.25
CA LYS A 206 5.87 -14.22 -3.60
C LYS A 206 6.99 -13.18 -3.69
N VAL A 207 7.14 -12.32 -2.68
CA VAL A 207 8.22 -11.33 -2.61
C VAL A 207 9.59 -12.03 -2.56
N THR A 208 9.71 -13.09 -1.79
CA THR A 208 10.94 -13.89 -1.70
C THR A 208 11.29 -14.50 -3.06
N SER A 209 10.34 -15.11 -3.76
CA SER A 209 10.54 -15.65 -5.11
C SER A 209 10.98 -14.58 -6.10
N LEU A 210 10.27 -13.45 -6.16
CA LEU A 210 10.60 -12.36 -7.08
C LEU A 210 11.98 -11.76 -6.81
N THR A 211 12.41 -11.72 -5.55
CA THR A 211 13.75 -11.26 -5.17
C THR A 211 14.83 -12.21 -5.71
N ALA A 212 14.60 -13.52 -5.63
CA ALA A 212 15.51 -14.52 -6.20
C ALA A 212 15.56 -14.43 -7.73
N ASP A 213 14.40 -14.29 -8.40
CA ASP A 213 14.32 -14.14 -9.84
C ASP A 213 15.04 -12.88 -10.34
N LEU A 214 14.91 -11.76 -9.61
CA LEU A 214 15.62 -10.52 -9.92
C LEU A 214 17.14 -10.68 -9.80
N ALA A 215 17.61 -11.37 -8.76
CA ALA A 215 19.04 -11.64 -8.57
C ALA A 215 19.60 -12.53 -9.71
N ALA A 216 18.84 -13.54 -10.14
CA ALA A 216 19.20 -14.39 -11.27
C ALA A 216 19.22 -13.60 -12.59
N ALA A 217 18.22 -12.75 -12.82
CA ALA A 217 18.16 -11.89 -14.00
C ALA A 217 19.36 -10.93 -14.06
N ASN A 218 19.70 -10.27 -12.95
CA ASN A 218 20.86 -9.39 -12.87
C ASN A 218 22.17 -10.12 -13.16
N SER A 219 22.34 -11.34 -12.64
CA SER A 219 23.50 -12.18 -12.93
C SER A 219 23.61 -12.53 -14.42
N LYS A 220 22.47 -12.83 -15.06
CA LYS A 220 22.42 -13.11 -16.50
C LYS A 220 22.74 -11.87 -17.35
N VAL A 221 22.27 -10.70 -16.95
CA VAL A 221 22.61 -9.43 -17.60
C VAL A 221 24.11 -9.17 -17.51
N ALA A 222 24.72 -9.31 -16.34
CA ALA A 222 26.16 -9.13 -16.15
C ALA A 222 26.98 -10.09 -17.01
N SER A 223 26.60 -11.37 -17.04
CA SER A 223 27.25 -12.39 -17.89
C SER A 223 27.13 -12.06 -19.39
N THR A 224 25.97 -11.57 -19.82
CA THR A 224 25.72 -11.16 -21.21
C THR A 224 26.56 -9.94 -21.58
N GLN A 225 26.65 -8.95 -20.70
CA GLN A 225 27.49 -7.76 -20.89
C GLN A 225 28.98 -8.13 -21.01
N ALA A 226 29.46 -9.02 -20.15
CA ALA A 226 30.84 -9.52 -20.23
C ALA A 226 31.10 -10.26 -21.56
N SER A 227 30.16 -11.09 -21.99
CA SER A 227 30.25 -11.81 -23.27
C SER A 227 30.26 -10.85 -24.46
N LEU A 228 29.43 -9.81 -24.41
CA LEU A 228 29.37 -8.78 -25.44
C LEU A 228 30.67 -7.96 -25.50
N ALA A 229 31.20 -7.56 -24.35
CA ALA A 229 32.47 -6.85 -24.27
C ALA A 229 33.62 -7.68 -24.87
N LYS A 230 33.66 -8.98 -24.57
CA LYS A 230 34.62 -9.91 -25.18
C LYS A 230 34.44 -9.98 -26.69
N ALA A 231 33.21 -10.13 -27.18
CA ALA A 231 32.94 -10.17 -28.62
C ALA A 231 33.39 -8.88 -29.34
N TYR A 232 33.19 -7.71 -28.73
CA TYR A 232 33.69 -6.45 -29.27
C TYR A 232 35.23 -6.39 -29.31
N ALA A 233 35.90 -6.88 -28.26
CA ALA A 233 37.35 -6.97 -28.25
C ALA A 233 37.88 -7.91 -29.34
N ASP A 234 37.28 -9.10 -29.47
CA ASP A 234 37.64 -10.08 -30.49
C ASP A 234 37.39 -9.53 -31.91
N LEU A 235 36.31 -8.77 -32.11
CA LEU A 235 36.02 -8.10 -33.37
C LEU A 235 37.05 -6.99 -33.67
N ALA A 236 37.47 -6.21 -32.69
CA ALA A 236 38.49 -5.18 -32.86
C ALA A 236 39.85 -5.79 -33.24
N VAL A 237 40.22 -6.92 -32.61
CA VAL A 237 41.42 -7.69 -32.99
C VAL A 237 41.30 -8.19 -34.42
N SER A 238 40.17 -8.83 -34.78
CA SER A 238 39.93 -9.34 -36.13
C SER A 238 39.97 -8.24 -37.19
N ALA A 239 39.35 -7.09 -36.92
CA ALA A 239 39.40 -5.92 -37.80
C ALA A 239 40.82 -5.37 -37.95
N SER A 240 41.62 -5.39 -36.87
CA SER A 240 43.02 -4.98 -36.92
C SER A 240 43.87 -5.96 -37.73
N SER A 241 43.67 -7.26 -37.57
CA SER A 241 44.32 -8.30 -38.38
C SER A 241 43.94 -8.18 -39.86
N LEU A 242 42.69 -7.88 -40.19
CA LEU A 242 42.28 -7.68 -41.58
C LEU A 242 42.94 -6.44 -42.21
N LYS A 243 43.09 -5.34 -41.46
CA LYS A 243 43.83 -4.16 -41.92
C LYS A 243 45.33 -4.43 -42.14
N GLN A 244 45.88 -5.46 -41.52
CA GLN A 244 47.27 -5.88 -41.76
C GLN A 244 47.42 -6.67 -43.05
N VAL A 245 46.36 -7.30 -43.58
CA VAL A 245 46.40 -7.97 -44.88
C VAL A 245 46.46 -6.89 -45.98
N GLN A 246 47.65 -6.70 -46.53
CA GLN A 246 47.97 -5.69 -47.53
C GLN A 246 47.98 -6.29 -48.96
N ASP A 247 47.87 -5.42 -49.99
CA ASP A 247 48.11 -5.63 -51.44
C ASP A 247 49.20 -6.67 -51.77
N PRO A 248 49.27 -7.19 -53.03
CA PRO A 248 50.35 -8.07 -53.46
C PRO A 248 51.69 -7.57 -52.92
N ARG A 249 52.44 -8.40 -52.19
CA ARG A 249 53.60 -7.97 -51.39
C ARG A 249 54.55 -7.13 -52.24
N HIS A 250 54.75 -5.86 -51.85
CA HIS A 250 55.78 -4.99 -52.42
C HIS A 250 57.08 -5.22 -51.67
N PHE A 251 58.04 -5.86 -52.32
CA PHE A 251 59.40 -6.03 -51.83
C PHE A 251 60.23 -4.84 -52.31
N ASN A 252 61.05 -4.28 -51.42
CA ASN A 252 61.93 -3.15 -51.76
C ASN A 252 63.07 -3.59 -52.69
N THR A 253 63.50 -4.85 -52.57
CA THR A 253 64.59 -5.43 -53.37
C THR A 253 64.34 -6.91 -53.62
N LEU A 254 64.99 -7.46 -54.65
CA LEU A 254 64.94 -8.90 -54.94
C LEU A 254 65.54 -9.73 -53.79
N ALA A 255 66.56 -9.19 -53.11
CA ALA A 255 67.18 -9.82 -51.96
C ALA A 255 66.20 -9.97 -50.79
N GLU A 256 65.30 -9.01 -50.60
CA GLU A 256 64.22 -9.11 -49.61
C GLU A 256 63.26 -10.25 -49.94
N LEU A 257 62.88 -10.41 -51.22
CA LEU A 257 62.04 -11.51 -51.68
C LEU A 257 62.70 -12.87 -51.48
N GLN A 258 63.97 -12.99 -51.85
CA GLN A 258 64.74 -14.22 -51.67
C GLN A 258 64.90 -14.57 -50.18
N THR A 259 65.13 -13.57 -49.32
CA THR A 259 65.26 -13.78 -47.87
C THR A 259 63.93 -14.24 -47.25
N TRP A 260 62.81 -13.76 -47.77
CA TRP A 260 61.49 -14.20 -47.32
C TRP A 260 61.18 -15.62 -47.80
N LEU A 261 61.42 -15.93 -49.09
CA LEU A 261 61.24 -17.29 -49.64
C LEU A 261 62.13 -18.31 -48.93
N ALA A 262 63.37 -17.95 -48.56
CA ALA A 262 64.26 -18.83 -47.82
C ALA A 262 63.77 -19.19 -46.40
N LYS A 263 62.81 -18.44 -45.85
CA LYS A 263 62.15 -18.76 -44.58
C LYS A 263 60.88 -19.60 -44.78
N ASP A 264 60.32 -19.59 -45.99
CA ASP A 264 59.21 -20.45 -46.36
C ASP A 264 59.72 -21.85 -46.69
N ASP A 265 58.89 -22.85 -46.40
CA ASP A 265 59.18 -24.26 -46.64
C ASP A 265 58.23 -24.91 -47.65
N THR A 266 57.53 -24.14 -48.50
CA THR A 266 56.52 -24.72 -49.43
C THR A 266 57.14 -25.70 -50.43
N ASN A 267 58.37 -25.45 -50.86
CA ASN A 267 59.14 -26.31 -51.76
C ASN A 267 59.92 -27.45 -51.04
N THR A 268 60.21 -27.30 -49.75
CA THR A 268 61.10 -28.20 -48.99
C THR A 268 60.37 -29.07 -47.96
N ASN A 269 59.18 -28.68 -47.51
CA ASN A 269 58.44 -29.42 -46.50
C ASN A 269 57.96 -30.78 -47.04
N PRO A 270 58.31 -31.90 -46.37
CA PRO A 270 57.93 -33.24 -46.82
C PRO A 270 56.42 -33.45 -46.99
N ALA A 271 55.59 -32.70 -46.26
CA ALA A 271 54.14 -32.77 -46.36
C ALA A 271 53.60 -32.32 -47.73
N TYR A 272 54.36 -31.50 -48.47
CA TYR A 272 53.94 -30.95 -49.76
C TYR A 272 54.66 -31.61 -50.95
N THR A 273 55.52 -32.60 -50.73
CA THR A 273 56.32 -33.23 -51.79
C THR A 273 55.44 -33.80 -52.92
N ALA A 274 54.35 -34.47 -52.57
CA ALA A 274 53.40 -35.05 -53.53
C ALA A 274 52.38 -34.04 -54.08
N SER A 275 52.41 -32.79 -53.61
CA SER A 275 51.50 -31.75 -54.10
C SER A 275 51.93 -31.28 -55.49
N SER A 276 50.94 -31.02 -56.35
CA SER A 276 51.16 -30.41 -57.66
C SER A 276 51.73 -28.99 -57.53
N SER A 277 52.30 -28.46 -58.61
CA SER A 277 52.84 -27.10 -58.66
C SER A 277 51.81 -26.03 -58.30
N TYR A 278 50.58 -26.15 -58.81
CA TYR A 278 49.50 -25.20 -58.50
C TYR A 278 49.00 -25.31 -57.06
N ALA A 279 49.00 -26.52 -56.46
CA ALA A 279 48.67 -26.68 -55.05
C ALA A 279 49.71 -25.99 -54.16
N LYS A 280 51.00 -26.11 -54.50
CA LYS A 280 52.09 -25.37 -53.83
C LYS A 280 51.93 -23.86 -53.97
N ALA A 281 51.49 -23.36 -55.12
CA ALA A 281 51.23 -21.93 -55.30
C ALA A 281 50.15 -21.40 -54.33
N PHE A 282 49.06 -22.15 -54.13
CA PHE A 282 48.04 -21.80 -53.14
C PHE A 282 48.55 -21.90 -51.69
N ILE A 283 49.39 -22.89 -51.38
CA ILE A 283 50.01 -23.02 -50.06
C ILE A 283 50.88 -21.79 -49.76
N LEU A 284 51.72 -21.39 -50.72
CA LEU A 284 52.58 -20.21 -50.58
C LEU A 284 51.76 -18.93 -50.41
N GLN A 285 50.65 -18.77 -51.16
CA GLN A 285 49.72 -17.65 -50.98
C GLN A 285 49.14 -17.61 -49.55
N VAL A 286 48.71 -18.75 -49.02
CA VAL A 286 48.12 -18.82 -47.66
C VAL A 286 49.17 -18.49 -46.59
N LYS A 287 50.41 -18.93 -46.77
CA LYS A 287 51.49 -18.60 -45.84
C LYS A 287 51.87 -17.12 -45.90
N ALA A 288 51.97 -16.56 -47.09
CA ALA A 288 52.13 -15.11 -47.26
C ALA A 288 51.01 -14.33 -46.56
N LEU A 289 49.76 -14.80 -46.66
CA LEU A 289 48.61 -14.18 -46.00
C LEU A 289 48.73 -14.21 -44.47
N ARG A 290 49.24 -15.32 -43.90
CA ARG A 290 49.51 -15.43 -42.46
C ARG A 290 50.62 -14.49 -41.99
N ASP A 291 51.56 -14.18 -42.87
CA ASP A 291 52.62 -13.20 -42.64
C ASP A 291 52.14 -11.75 -42.88
N GLY A 292 50.86 -11.53 -43.23
CA GLY A 292 50.26 -10.21 -43.46
C GLY A 292 50.32 -9.72 -44.90
N TYR A 293 50.62 -10.59 -45.87
CA TYR A 293 50.85 -10.19 -47.25
C TYR A 293 49.94 -10.93 -48.24
N LEU A 294 49.46 -10.26 -49.28
CA LEU A 294 48.90 -10.97 -50.43
C LEU A 294 50.05 -11.43 -51.34
N LEU A 295 50.06 -12.71 -51.71
CA LEU A 295 50.97 -13.22 -52.73
C LEU A 295 50.15 -14.12 -53.68
N PRO A 296 49.35 -13.51 -54.56
CA PRO A 296 48.31 -14.23 -55.29
C PRO A 296 48.89 -15.35 -56.15
N ALA A 297 48.30 -16.53 -56.03
CA ALA A 297 48.52 -17.64 -56.94
C ALA A 297 47.79 -17.33 -58.24
N CYS A 298 48.56 -17.25 -59.32
CA CYS A 298 48.08 -17.10 -60.67
C CYS A 298 48.10 -18.45 -61.36
N LEU A 299 47.02 -18.77 -62.06
CA LEU A 299 46.90 -19.98 -62.88
C LEU A 299 46.67 -19.55 -64.33
N ASP A 300 47.41 -20.20 -65.23
CA ASP A 300 47.21 -20.13 -66.67
C ASP A 300 47.25 -21.55 -67.21
N TRP A 301 46.58 -21.83 -68.32
CA TRP A 301 46.48 -23.19 -68.82
C TRP A 301 46.34 -23.23 -70.33
N ASP A 302 46.88 -24.31 -70.89
CA ASP A 302 46.62 -24.70 -72.27
C ASP A 302 45.95 -26.08 -72.33
N ALA A 303 45.91 -26.70 -73.51
CA ALA A 303 45.28 -28.00 -73.71
C ALA A 303 45.99 -29.16 -72.97
N THR A 304 47.22 -28.96 -72.49
CA THR A 304 48.12 -30.01 -71.99
C THR A 304 48.67 -29.72 -70.59
N TYR A 305 48.77 -28.45 -70.19
CA TYR A 305 49.45 -28.06 -68.95
C TYR A 305 48.76 -26.92 -68.20
N ILE A 306 48.85 -26.96 -66.87
CA ILE A 306 48.45 -25.86 -65.97
C ILE A 306 49.72 -25.20 -65.44
N TYR A 307 49.96 -23.97 -65.89
CA TYR A 307 51.00 -23.09 -65.39
C TYR A 307 50.53 -22.45 -64.09
N SER A 308 51.44 -22.35 -63.12
CA SER A 308 51.16 -21.72 -61.84
C SER A 308 52.36 -20.97 -61.31
N TRP A 309 52.11 -19.81 -60.73
CA TRP A 309 53.12 -18.98 -60.08
C TRP A 309 52.46 -18.08 -59.04
N ASN A 310 53.26 -17.51 -58.17
CA ASN A 310 52.83 -16.47 -57.25
C ASN A 310 53.35 -15.11 -57.73
N ALA A 311 52.47 -14.12 -57.87
CA ALA A 311 52.88 -12.79 -58.32
C ALA A 311 53.35 -11.93 -57.13
N ALA A 312 54.51 -11.29 -57.29
CA ALA A 312 55.07 -10.32 -56.37
C ALA A 312 55.47 -9.03 -57.12
N VAL A 313 55.66 -7.95 -56.37
CA VAL A 313 56.18 -6.69 -56.93
C VAL A 313 57.51 -6.39 -56.26
N VAL A 314 58.56 -6.19 -57.04
CA VAL A 314 59.91 -5.85 -56.55
C VAL A 314 60.32 -4.53 -57.20
N GLY A 315 60.43 -3.45 -56.41
CA GLY A 315 60.90 -2.15 -56.92
C GLY A 315 60.14 -1.62 -58.16
N GLY A 316 58.83 -1.90 -58.27
CA GLY A 316 58.00 -1.50 -59.42
C GLY A 316 58.01 -2.47 -60.62
N VAL A 317 58.63 -3.64 -60.47
CA VAL A 317 58.66 -4.71 -61.47
C VAL A 317 57.78 -5.87 -61.00
N ALA A 318 56.91 -6.37 -61.86
CA ALA A 318 56.19 -7.61 -61.59
C ALA A 318 57.17 -8.78 -61.66
N VAL A 319 57.16 -9.66 -60.66
CA VAL A 319 57.93 -10.90 -60.68
C VAL A 319 57.01 -12.08 -60.40
N SER A 320 57.30 -13.21 -61.02
CA SER A 320 56.63 -14.48 -60.74
C SER A 320 57.55 -15.37 -59.92
N VAL A 321 56.99 -16.01 -58.91
CA VAL A 321 57.68 -16.97 -58.05
C VAL A 321 57.11 -18.36 -58.32
N ASN A 322 57.98 -19.31 -58.63
CA ASN A 322 57.59 -20.71 -58.69
C ASN A 322 57.65 -21.33 -57.29
N ALA A 323 56.49 -21.56 -56.68
CA ALA A 323 56.38 -22.13 -55.32
C ALA A 323 56.96 -23.55 -55.17
N SER A 324 57.28 -24.24 -56.27
CA SER A 324 57.91 -25.57 -56.22
C SER A 324 59.44 -25.51 -56.15
N THR A 325 60.04 -24.39 -56.51
CA THR A 325 61.50 -24.27 -56.69
C THR A 325 62.09 -22.97 -56.12
N ASP A 326 61.25 -22.04 -55.65
CA ASP A 326 61.60 -20.65 -55.30
C ASP A 326 62.30 -19.87 -56.42
N VAL A 327 62.17 -20.34 -57.67
CA VAL A 327 62.72 -19.62 -58.82
C VAL A 327 61.88 -18.38 -59.08
N ILE A 328 62.55 -17.23 -59.13
CA ILE A 328 61.95 -15.93 -59.41
C ILE A 328 62.21 -15.59 -60.87
N THR A 329 61.17 -15.31 -61.63
CA THR A 329 61.25 -14.83 -63.02
C THR A 329 60.77 -13.39 -63.09
N THR A 330 61.55 -12.52 -63.72
CA THR A 330 61.19 -11.11 -63.90
C THR A 330 60.18 -10.96 -65.03
N GLY A 331 59.09 -10.26 -64.75
CA GLY A 331 58.03 -9.91 -65.68
C GLY A 331 58.11 -8.43 -66.10
N PRO A 332 57.01 -7.87 -66.65
CA PRO A 332 56.99 -6.50 -67.12
C PRO A 332 57.13 -5.48 -65.97
N THR A 333 57.65 -4.30 -66.30
CA THR A 333 57.60 -3.13 -65.42
C THR A 333 56.18 -2.55 -65.43
N PHE A 334 55.65 -2.19 -64.27
CA PHE A 334 54.37 -1.49 -64.24
C PHE A 334 54.54 -0.08 -64.84
N GLY A 335 53.65 0.33 -65.75
CA GLY A 335 53.69 1.67 -66.35
C GLY A 335 53.48 2.80 -65.33
N SER A 336 52.76 2.50 -64.25
CA SER A 336 52.67 3.28 -63.02
C SER A 336 52.86 2.30 -61.85
N PRO A 337 53.67 2.60 -60.83
CA PRO A 337 53.81 1.70 -59.70
C PRO A 337 52.43 1.43 -59.08
N PRO A 338 52.14 0.18 -58.67
CA PRO A 338 50.94 -0.11 -57.92
C PRO A 338 50.83 0.83 -56.72
N PRO A 339 49.59 1.25 -56.35
CA PRO A 339 49.38 2.22 -55.29
C PRO A 339 50.09 1.78 -54.00
N SER A 340 50.76 2.73 -53.35
CA SER A 340 51.37 2.49 -52.05
C SER A 340 50.28 2.42 -50.98
N HIS A 341 50.43 1.51 -50.03
CA HIS A 341 49.55 1.46 -48.87
C HIS A 341 49.53 2.77 -48.06
N PRO A 342 48.40 3.08 -47.41
CA PRO A 342 47.10 2.40 -47.55
C PRO A 342 46.42 2.76 -48.88
N LEU A 343 45.72 1.80 -49.51
CA LEU A 343 44.84 2.12 -50.63
C LEU A 343 43.88 3.26 -50.21
N PRO A 344 43.68 4.29 -51.06
CA PRO A 344 42.72 5.33 -50.75
C PRO A 344 41.33 4.68 -50.63
N MET A 345 40.73 4.76 -49.44
CA MET A 345 39.33 4.35 -49.27
C MET A 345 38.45 5.37 -49.99
N PRO A 346 37.36 4.93 -50.66
CA PRO A 346 36.36 5.85 -51.21
C PRO A 346 35.65 6.68 -50.14
#